data_AF-A0A0V0QIA8-F1
#
_entry.id   AF-A0A0V0QIA8-F1
#
_cell.length_a   1.000
_cell.length_b   1.000
_cell.length_c   1.000
_cell.angle_alpha   90.00
_cell.angle_beta   90.00
_cell.angle_gamma   90.00
#
_symmetry.space_group_name_H-M   'P 1'
#
loop_
_entity.id
_entity.type
_entity.pdbx_description
1 polymer ?
#
loop_
_entity_poly.entity_id
_entity_poly.type
_entity_poly.pdbx_seq_one_letter_code
_entity_poly.pdbx_strand_id
1 'polypeptide(L)'
;MDTKAFEVLIHSQYAFDVCREQVYNFEDCRQTDTPIPRNPADCKKQAKEVLSCYKESEKMDPICTLPFNDSRECLFKADGNLYNCKEWVNLYVHCQKDPLDYKSFLEASSAKQLKSKSFDFVKYRGHFDKYL
;
A
#
# COMPACT_ATOMS: atom_id res chain seq x y z
N MET A 1 -13.81 -12.67 7.27
CA MET A 1 -13.38 -11.60 6.35
C MET A 1 -12.00 -11.99 5.86
N ASP A 2 -11.78 -12.01 4.55
CA ASP A 2 -10.48 -12.39 3.98
C ASP A 2 -9.47 -11.25 4.20
N THR A 3 -8.50 -11.45 5.10
CA THR A 3 -7.50 -10.43 5.42
C THR A 3 -6.54 -10.18 4.27
N LYS A 4 -6.48 -11.07 3.27
CA LYS A 4 -5.64 -10.88 2.08
C LYS A 4 -6.01 -9.64 1.29
N ALA A 5 -7.28 -9.26 1.26
CA ALA A 5 -7.71 -8.03 0.60
C ALA A 5 -7.07 -6.78 1.23
N PHE A 6 -6.92 -6.77 2.57
CA PHE A 6 -6.24 -5.67 3.27
C PHE A 6 -4.73 -5.69 3.04
N GLU A 7 -4.12 -6.87 2.99
CA GLU A 7 -2.69 -7.01 2.69
C GLU A 7 -2.37 -6.50 1.29
N VAL A 8 -3.18 -6.87 0.28
CA VAL A 8 -3.08 -6.32 -1.08
C VAL A 8 -3.23 -4.81 -1.06
N LEU A 9 -4.19 -4.28 -0.30
CA LEU A 9 -4.40 -2.84 -0.18
C LEU A 9 -3.18 -2.13 0.42
N ILE A 10 -2.58 -2.67 1.47
CA ILE A 10 -1.38 -2.10 2.12
C ILE A 10 -0.18 -2.13 1.16
N HIS A 11 0.12 -3.27 0.55
CA HIS A 11 1.22 -3.40 -0.42
C HIS A 11 1.01 -2.48 -1.63
N SER A 12 -0.24 -2.28 -2.05
CA SER A 12 -0.55 -1.38 -3.17
C SER A 12 -0.13 0.07 -2.90
N GLN A 13 -0.16 0.54 -1.64
CA GLN A 13 0.24 1.91 -1.30
C GLN A 13 1.73 2.15 -1.52
N TYR A 14 2.57 1.16 -1.22
CA TYR A 14 3.99 1.23 -1.54
C TYR A 14 4.22 1.09 -3.05
N ALA A 15 3.54 0.13 -3.70
CA ALA A 15 3.65 -0.12 -5.13
C ALA A 15 3.24 1.09 -5.99
N PHE A 16 2.22 1.86 -5.59
CA PHE A 16 1.80 3.08 -6.31
C PHE A 16 2.87 4.17 -6.38
N ASP A 17 3.81 4.17 -5.44
CA ASP A 17 4.92 5.12 -5.43
C ASP A 17 6.11 4.59 -6.21
N VAL A 18 6.47 3.31 -6.05
CA VAL A 18 7.70 2.77 -6.65
C VAL A 18 7.52 2.20 -8.06
N CYS A 19 6.31 1.76 -8.42
CA CYS A 19 6.01 1.16 -9.73
C CYS A 19 5.35 2.13 -10.72
N ARG A 20 5.29 3.43 -10.38
CA ARG A 20 4.55 4.44 -11.15
C ARG A 20 5.04 4.54 -12.60
N GLU A 21 6.35 4.46 -12.81
CA GLU A 21 6.94 4.51 -14.14
C GLU A 21 6.48 3.35 -15.03
N GLN A 22 6.51 2.12 -14.51
CA GLN A 22 6.09 0.94 -15.25
C GLN A 22 4.59 0.99 -15.56
N VAL A 23 3.78 1.50 -14.62
CA VAL A 23 2.35 1.73 -14.84
C VAL A 23 2.14 2.74 -15.96
N TYR A 24 2.84 3.88 -15.96
CA TYR A 24 2.73 4.86 -17.04
C TYR A 24 3.16 4.29 -18.38
N ASN A 25 4.29 3.58 -18.44
CA ASN A 25 4.73 2.93 -19.69
C ASN A 25 3.68 1.95 -20.24
N PHE A 26 2.98 1.22 -19.36
CA PHE A 26 1.90 0.32 -19.76
C PHE A 26 0.65 1.07 -20.20
N GLU A 27 0.25 2.11 -19.47
CA GLU A 27 -0.91 2.94 -19.83
C GLU A 27 -0.66 3.70 -21.15
N ASP A 28 0.51 4.31 -21.35
CA ASP A 28 0.92 4.98 -22.58
C ASP A 28 0.92 4.01 -23.77
N CYS A 29 1.32 2.76 -23.55
CA CYS A 29 1.20 1.74 -24.59
C CYS A 29 -0.26 1.45 -24.92
N ARG A 30 -1.11 1.24 -23.91
CA ARG A 30 -2.50 0.81 -24.08
C ARG A 30 -3.41 1.93 -24.59
N GLN A 31 -3.08 3.18 -24.29
CA GLN A 31 -3.78 4.34 -24.78
C GLN A 31 -3.65 4.42 -26.31
N THR A 32 -4.74 4.85 -26.94
CA THR A 32 -4.80 5.08 -28.38
C THR A 32 -5.34 6.48 -28.59
N ASP A 33 -4.59 7.29 -29.32
CA ASP A 33 -5.05 8.59 -29.82
C ASP A 33 -5.90 8.43 -31.09
N THR A 34 -6.13 7.18 -31.51
CA THR A 34 -6.87 6.86 -32.73
C THR A 34 -8.20 6.16 -32.40
N PRO A 35 -9.21 6.23 -33.30
CA PRO A 35 -10.48 5.52 -33.11
C PRO A 35 -10.35 4.00 -33.08
N ILE A 36 -9.19 3.45 -33.46
CA ILE A 36 -8.93 2.02 -33.49
C ILE A 36 -8.33 1.62 -32.14
N PRO A 37 -8.97 0.71 -31.39
CA PRO A 37 -8.40 0.16 -30.16
C PRO A 37 -7.07 -0.55 -30.47
N ARG A 38 -6.02 -0.25 -29.70
CA ARG A 38 -4.76 -0.97 -29.79
C ARG A 38 -4.97 -2.42 -29.33
N ASN A 39 -4.31 -3.38 -29.99
CA ASN A 39 -4.38 -4.78 -29.55
C ASN A 39 -3.67 -4.92 -28.19
N PRO A 40 -4.33 -5.42 -27.13
CA PRO A 40 -3.71 -5.59 -25.82
C PRO A 40 -2.44 -6.47 -25.84
N ALA A 41 -2.33 -7.38 -26.81
CA ALA A 41 -1.14 -8.22 -26.99
C ALA A 41 0.13 -7.43 -27.29
N ASP A 42 0.01 -6.24 -27.90
CA ASP A 42 1.15 -5.41 -28.27
C ASP A 42 1.83 -4.78 -27.04
N CYS A 43 1.09 -4.65 -25.93
CA CYS A 43 1.58 -4.10 -24.66
C CYS A 43 1.99 -5.19 -23.66
N LYS A 44 2.13 -6.45 -24.11
CA LYS A 44 2.50 -7.59 -23.26
C LYS A 44 3.84 -7.41 -22.55
N LYS A 45 4.79 -6.71 -23.16
CA LYS A 45 6.10 -6.43 -22.55
C LYS A 45 5.93 -5.50 -21.33
N GLN A 46 5.26 -4.37 -21.51
CA GLN A 46 5.02 -3.38 -20.46
C GLN A 46 4.15 -3.96 -19.33
N ALA A 47 3.16 -4.80 -19.67
CA ALA A 47 2.37 -5.52 -18.68
C ALA A 47 3.24 -6.42 -17.78
N LYS A 48 4.24 -7.12 -18.35
CA LYS A 48 5.18 -7.94 -17.57
C LYS A 48 6.06 -7.10 -16.66
N GLU A 49 6.46 -5.91 -17.10
CA GLU A 49 7.26 -4.97 -16.29
C GLU A 49 6.46 -4.49 -15.07
N VAL A 50 5.19 -4.13 -15.25
CA VAL A 50 4.27 -3.79 -14.13
C VAL A 50 4.14 -4.95 -13.16
N LEU A 51 3.84 -6.16 -13.65
CA LEU A 51 3.68 -7.35 -12.81
C LEU A 51 4.98 -7.69 -12.05
N SER A 52 6.13 -7.54 -12.70
CA SER A 52 7.42 -7.73 -12.05
C SER A 52 7.63 -6.73 -10.92
N CYS A 53 7.30 -5.45 -11.14
CA CYS A 53 7.45 -4.43 -10.12
C CYS A 53 6.51 -4.66 -8.92
N TYR A 54 5.25 -5.02 -9.17
CA TYR A 54 4.31 -5.36 -8.08
C TYR A 54 4.78 -6.56 -7.27
N LYS A 55 5.27 -7.62 -7.93
CA LYS A 55 5.80 -8.79 -7.23
C LYS A 55 7.02 -8.48 -6.37
N GLU A 56 7.89 -7.57 -6.81
CA GLU A 56 9.01 -7.11 -5.98
C GLU A 56 8.52 -6.21 -4.83
N SER A 57 7.50 -5.39 -5.05
CA SER A 57 6.91 -4.51 -4.02
C SER A 57 6.16 -5.26 -2.91
N GLU A 58 5.74 -6.50 -3.17
CA GLU A 58 5.19 -7.40 -2.14
C GLU A 58 6.27 -7.92 -1.18
N LYS A 59 7.56 -7.87 -1.56
CA LYS A 59 8.66 -8.30 -0.69
C LYS A 59 8.89 -7.25 0.39
N MET A 60 8.51 -7.60 1.61
CA MET A 60 8.63 -6.73 2.76
C MET A 60 9.93 -6.96 3.53
N ASP A 61 10.70 -5.90 3.77
CA ASP A 61 11.78 -5.93 4.78
C ASP A 61 11.22 -6.35 6.16
N PRO A 62 11.84 -7.33 6.85
CA PRO A 62 11.37 -7.81 8.16
C PRO A 62 11.16 -6.71 9.21
N ILE A 63 11.94 -5.62 9.19
CA ILE A 63 11.78 -4.52 10.15
C ILE A 63 10.42 -3.83 10.03
N CYS A 64 9.80 -3.88 8.84
CA CYS A 64 8.51 -3.28 8.55
C CYS A 64 7.31 -4.15 8.95
N THR A 65 7.55 -5.31 9.57
CA THR A 65 6.49 -6.23 10.01
C THR A 65 5.55 -5.57 11.03
N LEU A 66 6.08 -4.75 11.94
CA LEU A 66 5.27 -4.06 12.94
C LEU A 66 4.29 -3.05 12.31
N PRO A 67 4.74 -2.05 11.52
CA PRO A 67 3.83 -1.09 10.90
C PRO A 67 2.89 -1.74 9.87
N PHE A 68 3.30 -2.84 9.24
CA PHE A 68 2.41 -3.64 8.40
C PHE A 68 1.25 -4.24 9.22
N ASN A 69 1.56 -4.87 10.36
CA ASN A 69 0.55 -5.46 11.24
C ASN A 69 -0.38 -4.40 11.84
N ASP A 70 0.14 -3.24 12.22
CA ASP A 70 -0.67 -2.11 12.69
C ASP A 70 -1.63 -1.62 11.59
N SER A 71 -1.15 -1.52 10.35
CA SER A 71 -1.98 -1.19 9.19
C SER A 71 -3.08 -2.22 8.95
N ARG A 72 -2.72 -3.51 9.01
CA ARG A 72 -3.66 -4.62 8.80
C ARG A 72 -4.75 -4.66 9.86
N GLU A 73 -4.40 -4.52 11.13
CA GLU A 73 -5.38 -4.49 12.22
C GLU A 73 -6.27 -3.26 12.13
N CYS A 74 -5.70 -2.09 11.82
CA CYS A 74 -6.48 -0.87 11.58
C CYS A 74 -7.52 -1.09 10.47
N LEU A 75 -7.08 -1.55 9.29
CA LEU A 75 -7.96 -1.76 8.14
C LEU A 75 -9.04 -2.80 8.44
N PHE A 76 -8.71 -3.85 9.18
CA PHE A 76 -9.70 -4.82 9.65
C PHE A 76 -10.76 -4.17 10.54
N LYS A 77 -10.37 -3.33 11.51
CA LYS A 77 -11.33 -2.60 12.37
C LYS A 77 -12.10 -1.51 11.62
N ALA A 78 -11.51 -0.94 10.58
CA ALA A 78 -12.05 0.14 9.79
C ALA A 78 -12.85 -0.32 8.56
N ASP A 79 -13.05 -1.63 8.39
CA ASP A 79 -13.74 -2.23 7.24
C ASP A 79 -13.12 -1.80 5.90
N GLY A 80 -11.79 -1.78 5.83
CA GLY A 80 -11.02 -1.40 4.64
C GLY A 80 -10.92 0.10 4.38
N ASN A 81 -11.43 0.96 5.26
CA ASN A 81 -11.32 2.40 5.08
C ASN A 81 -9.86 2.89 5.28
N LEU A 82 -9.16 3.09 4.16
CA LEU A 82 -7.78 3.59 4.14
C LEU A 82 -7.61 4.96 4.79
N TYR A 83 -8.60 5.84 4.68
CA TYR A 83 -8.51 7.19 5.23
C TYR A 83 -8.36 7.16 6.76
N ASN A 84 -9.15 6.31 7.42
CA ASN A 84 -9.06 6.10 8.88
C ASN A 84 -7.72 5.49 9.32
N CYS A 85 -7.02 4.80 8.41
CA CYS A 85 -5.78 4.08 8.69
C CYS A 85 -4.53 4.72 8.07
N LYS A 86 -4.67 5.95 7.54
CA LYS A 86 -3.62 6.65 6.78
C LYS A 86 -2.29 6.75 7.53
N GLU A 87 -2.33 7.02 8.84
CA GLU A 87 -1.12 7.12 9.67
C GLU A 87 -0.29 5.83 9.63
N TRP A 88 -0.93 4.69 9.88
CA TRP A 88 -0.27 3.38 9.96
C TRP A 88 0.22 2.92 8.60
N VAL A 89 -0.62 3.09 7.58
CA VAL A 89 -0.28 2.78 6.19
C VAL A 89 0.90 3.60 5.72
N ASN A 90 0.94 4.90 6.03
CA ASN A 90 2.08 5.76 5.69
C ASN A 90 3.36 5.35 6.42
N LEU A 91 3.25 4.91 7.69
CA LEU A 91 4.41 4.41 8.43
C LEU A 91 4.97 3.14 7.80
N TYR A 92 4.10 2.25 7.32
CA TYR A 92 4.51 1.08 6.55
C TYR A 92 5.20 1.46 5.23
N VAL A 93 4.59 2.36 4.44
CA VAL A 93 5.17 2.83 3.17
C VAL A 93 6.53 3.49 3.39
N HIS A 94 6.65 4.32 4.43
CA HIS A 94 7.91 4.95 4.81
C HIS A 94 8.98 3.92 5.17
N CYS A 95 8.63 2.92 5.98
CA CYS A 95 9.53 1.83 6.32
C CYS A 95 10.01 1.04 5.08
N GLN A 96 9.11 0.74 4.15
CA GLN A 96 9.49 0.04 2.91
C GLN A 96 10.41 0.87 2.01
N LYS A 97 10.22 2.19 1.96
CA LYS A 97 11.07 3.09 1.18
C LYS A 97 12.47 3.24 1.78
N ASP A 98 12.55 3.35 3.11
CA ASP A 98 13.82 3.50 3.82
C ASP A 98 13.82 2.73 5.16
N PRO A 99 14.18 1.43 5.13
CA PRO A 99 14.24 0.61 6.34
C PRO A 99 15.30 1.09 7.36
N LEU A 100 16.36 1.77 6.89
CA LEU A 100 17.43 2.26 7.74
C LEU A 100 16.98 3.51 8.51
N ASP A 101 16.32 4.45 7.83
CA ASP A 101 15.72 5.61 8.48
C ASP A 101 14.63 5.18 9.48
N TYR A 102 13.80 4.20 9.11
CA TYR A 102 12.81 3.63 10.03
C TYR A 102 13.46 2.99 11.26
N LYS A 103 14.59 2.30 11.09
CA LYS A 103 15.36 1.77 12.22
C LYS A 103 15.83 2.88 13.15
N SER A 104 16.39 3.96 12.61
CA SER A 104 16.79 5.14 13.41
C SER A 104 15.61 5.80 14.10
N PHE A 105 14.44 5.86 13.45
CA PHE A 105 13.19 6.30 14.07
C PHE A 105 12.78 5.43 15.27
N LEU A 106 12.91 4.11 15.17
CA LEU A 106 12.63 3.19 16.27
C LEU A 106 13.62 3.37 17.43
N GLU A 107 14.89 3.58 17.15
CA GLU A 107 15.93 3.82 18.16
C GLU A 107 15.71 5.15 18.90
N ALA A 108 15.19 6.17 18.21
CA ALA A 108 14.83 7.46 18.81
C ALA A 108 13.48 7.44 19.54
N SER A 109 12.68 6.38 19.40
CA SER A 109 11.33 6.30 19.94
C SER A 109 11.31 6.01 21.44
N SER A 110 10.39 6.64 22.16
CA SER A 110 10.16 6.33 23.57
C SER A 110 9.54 4.94 23.77
N ALA A 111 9.73 4.37 24.96
CA ALA A 111 9.10 3.10 25.34
C ALA A 111 7.56 3.10 25.18
N LYS A 112 6.91 4.26 25.29
CA LYS A 112 5.46 4.40 25.05
C LYS A 112 5.11 4.30 23.55
N GLN A 113 5.93 4.89 22.68
CA GLN A 113 5.72 4.84 21.23
C GLN A 113 5.95 3.45 20.64
N LEU A 114 6.85 2.67 21.24
CA LEU A 114 7.14 1.28 20.84
C LEU A 114 6.09 0.26 21.28
N LYS A 115 5.15 0.64 22.16
CA LYS A 115 4.05 -0.25 22.55
C LYS A 115 3.13 -0.53 21.37
N SER A 116 2.60 -1.76 21.37
CA SER A 116 1.57 -2.20 20.43
C SER A 116 0.38 -1.24 20.45
N LYS A 117 -0.19 -1.02 19.26
CA LYS A 117 -1.36 -0.16 19.08
C LYS A 117 -2.63 -0.96 19.36
N SER A 118 -3.62 -0.29 19.92
CA SER A 118 -4.96 -0.83 20.11
C SER A 118 -5.92 -0.16 19.14
N PHE A 119 -6.61 -0.97 18.33
CA PHE A 119 -7.60 -0.51 17.37
C PHE A 119 -9.00 -0.90 17.83
N ASP A 120 -9.86 0.09 18.01
CA ASP A 120 -11.25 -0.08 18.47
C ASP A 120 -12.21 -0.01 17.28
N PHE A 121 -13.09 -0.99 17.13
CA PHE A 121 -14.13 -1.00 16.11
C PHE A 121 -15.01 0.26 16.14
N VAL A 122 -15.32 0.82 17.30
CA VAL A 122 -16.21 1.99 17.43
C VAL A 122 -15.51 3.25 16.94
N LYS A 123 -14.22 3.41 17.27
CA LYS A 123 -13.43 4.58 16.87
C LYS A 123 -13.01 4.55 15.41
N TYR A 124 -12.73 3.36 14.88
CA TYR A 124 -12.18 3.18 13.54
C TYR A 124 -13.23 2.76 12.51
N ARG A 125 -14.47 2.47 12.90
CA ARG A 125 -15.57 2.14 11.96
C ARG A 125 -15.56 3.15 10.82
N GLY A 126 -15.60 2.65 9.59
CA GLY A 126 -15.76 3.51 8.42
C GLY A 126 -16.95 4.44 8.63
N HIS A 127 -16.68 5.72 8.85
CA HIS A 127 -17.71 6.74 8.79
C HIS A 127 -18.00 6.92 7.30
N PHE A 128 -19.16 6.44 6.87
CA PHE A 128 -19.67 6.83 5.56
C PHE A 128 -19.78 8.36 5.58
N ASP A 129 -19.16 9.00 4.61
CA ASP A 129 -19.29 10.43 4.43
C ASP A 129 -20.79 10.70 4.28
N LYS A 130 -21.38 11.45 5.21
CA LYS A 130 -22.83 11.71 5.23
C LYS A 130 -23.27 12.67 4.10
N TYR A 131 -22.32 13.03 3.23
CA TYR A 131 -22.41 14.03 2.18
C TYR A 131 -22.03 13.51 0.80
N LEU A 132 -21.99 12.19 0.61
CA LEU A 132 -22.04 11.55 -0.73
C LEU A 132 -23.48 11.17 -1.08
#